data_AF-A0A3D5SDH3-F1
#
_entry.id   AF-A0A3D5SDH3-F1
#
_cell.length_a   1.000
_cell.length_b   1.000
_cell.length_c   1.000
_cell.angle_alpha   90.00
_cell.angle_beta   90.00
_cell.angle_gamma   90.00
#
_symmetry.space_group_name_H-M   'P 1'
#
loop_
_entity.id
_entity.type
_entity.pdbx_description
1 polymer ?
#
loop_
_entity_poly.entity_id
_entity_poly.type
_entity_poly.pdbx_seq_one_letter_code
_entity_poly.pdbx_strand_id
1 'polypeptide(L)'
;MAINTLKRSLNLPLLTLYGLGTILGAGVYVLVGKVAGIAGLYAPIAFLISSIVAIFTGLSYAALSARYPRSAGEVVYINQAFSSATLSTWVGLCVIATGVVSAATMVNGFIGYLAVFIQIPSILAVTLIVAGITLIACWGIMESVTIAALITVLEIVGLLLVIYSLRVELLTLPDHWQSLLPPLNGDIWFGILLGAFLAFYAFIGFEDMVNVAEEVVQPQRTLPLAIIAALLMASALYILIALAAVLTLAPEVLSQSDSPMVKLIEHHNPKLTTTLGIISLVAIINGVLVQVIMGSRILYGMASQHFIAKLFSHVSTRTQTPTIATIFIAFIVWLLALGFPLVTLAKATSFIIIIVFSLVNFSLLIIRYREKPYRLYELL
;
A
#
# COMPACT_ATOMS: atom_id res chain seq x y z
N MET A 1 28.94 23.08 -9.76
CA MET A 1 27.61 22.93 -9.11
C MET A 1 27.76 21.94 -7.98
N ALA A 2 27.64 22.36 -6.72
CA ALA A 2 27.57 21.43 -5.61
C ALA A 2 26.31 20.58 -5.80
N ILE A 3 26.47 19.28 -6.01
CA ILE A 3 25.34 18.35 -6.02
C ILE A 3 24.87 18.31 -4.57
N ASN A 4 23.79 19.04 -4.25
CA ASN A 4 23.12 18.94 -2.96
C ASN A 4 22.64 17.49 -2.81
N THR A 5 23.39 16.67 -2.08
CA THR A 5 23.00 15.31 -1.75
C THR A 5 21.99 15.35 -0.60
N LEU A 6 20.91 14.58 -0.71
CA LEU A 6 19.91 14.46 0.35
C LEU A 6 20.57 13.94 1.64
N LYS A 7 20.12 14.45 2.79
CA LYS A 7 20.67 14.06 4.09
C LYS A 7 20.23 12.64 4.42
N ARG A 8 21.18 11.71 4.47
CA ARG A 8 20.95 10.33 4.92
C ARG A 8 20.60 10.31 6.40
N SER A 9 19.33 10.10 6.72
CA SER A 9 18.80 10.12 8.09
C SER A 9 17.88 8.95 8.41
N LEU A 10 17.43 8.20 7.40
CA LEU A 10 16.51 7.08 7.59
C LEU A 10 17.29 5.82 7.96
N ASN A 11 17.13 5.38 9.21
CA ASN A 11 17.69 4.13 9.72
C ASN A 11 16.71 2.97 9.54
N LEU A 12 17.16 1.75 9.84
CA LEU A 12 16.35 0.53 9.66
C LEU A 12 14.99 0.60 10.39
N PRO A 13 14.90 0.89 11.70
CA PRO A 13 13.61 0.93 12.39
C PRO A 13 12.63 1.95 11.78
N LEU A 14 13.13 3.14 11.47
CA LEU A 14 12.29 4.21 10.92
C LEU A 14 11.80 3.86 9.52
N LEU A 15 12.67 3.32 8.67
CA LEU A 15 12.31 2.89 7.33
C LEU A 15 11.33 1.71 7.36
N THR A 16 11.52 0.75 8.26
CA THR A 16 10.58 -0.38 8.43
C THR A 16 9.22 0.10 8.90
N LEU A 17 9.14 1.05 9.85
CA LEU A 17 7.85 1.63 10.28
C LEU A 17 7.19 2.43 9.16
N TYR A 18 7.96 3.19 8.38
CA TYR A 18 7.44 3.87 7.20
C TYR A 18 6.84 2.88 6.20
N GLY A 19 7.60 1.85 5.81
CA GLY A 19 7.15 0.81 4.89
C GLY A 19 5.98 -0.01 5.41
N LEU A 20 5.94 -0.26 6.72
CA LEU A 20 4.79 -0.94 7.31
C LEU A 20 3.54 -0.06 7.23
N GLY A 21 3.64 1.26 7.48
CA GLY A 21 2.49 2.17 7.38
C GLY A 21 1.94 2.32 5.97
N THR A 22 2.83 2.38 4.97
CA THR A 22 2.39 2.42 3.57
C THR A 22 1.64 1.15 3.16
N ILE A 23 2.01 -0.01 3.72
CA ILE A 23 1.29 -1.27 3.55
C ILE A 23 -0.05 -1.26 4.32
N LEU A 24 -0.03 -0.91 5.62
CA LEU A 24 -1.18 -0.99 6.53
C LEU A 24 -2.33 -0.04 6.13
N GLY A 25 -1.99 1.19 5.74
CA GLY A 25 -2.88 2.34 5.46
C GLY A 25 -4.38 2.02 5.41
N ALA A 26 -4.91 1.68 4.24
CA ALA A 26 -6.33 1.36 4.08
C ALA A 26 -6.64 -0.11 3.79
N GLY A 27 -5.62 -0.90 3.43
CA GLY A 27 -5.80 -2.26 2.94
C GLY A 27 -6.57 -3.12 3.93
N VAL A 28 -6.03 -3.31 5.13
CA VAL A 28 -6.66 -4.17 6.14
C VAL A 28 -7.90 -3.53 6.76
N TYR A 29 -7.88 -2.21 6.96
CA TYR A 29 -8.98 -1.49 7.60
C TYR A 29 -10.26 -1.57 6.78
N VAL A 30 -10.17 -1.64 5.45
CA VAL A 30 -11.35 -1.51 4.59
C VAL A 30 -11.66 -2.80 3.85
N LEU A 31 -10.65 -3.57 3.42
CA LEU A 31 -10.88 -4.70 2.53
C LEU A 31 -11.03 -6.04 3.22
N VAL A 32 -10.66 -6.22 4.50
CA VAL A 32 -10.80 -7.53 5.18
C VAL A 32 -12.22 -8.07 5.04
N GLY A 33 -13.24 -7.22 5.25
CA GLY A 33 -14.63 -7.64 5.10
C GLY A 33 -15.03 -7.94 3.66
N LYS A 34 -14.54 -7.16 2.69
CA LYS A 34 -14.81 -7.40 1.26
C LYS A 34 -14.11 -8.66 0.75
N VAL A 35 -12.90 -8.97 1.25
CA VAL A 35 -12.18 -10.22 0.97
C VAL A 35 -12.93 -11.41 1.57
N ALA A 36 -13.43 -11.29 2.82
CA ALA A 36 -14.28 -12.31 3.42
C ALA A 36 -15.56 -12.54 2.62
N GLY A 37 -16.18 -11.51 2.05
CA GLY A 37 -17.33 -11.67 1.16
C GLY A 37 -17.05 -12.48 -0.11
N ILE A 38 -15.80 -12.58 -0.57
CA ILE A 38 -15.42 -13.33 -1.78
C ILE A 38 -14.86 -14.71 -1.43
N ALA A 39 -13.97 -14.78 -0.44
CA ALA A 39 -13.30 -16.02 -0.02
C ALA A 39 -14.06 -16.78 1.09
N GLY A 40 -15.14 -16.22 1.61
CA GLY A 40 -15.88 -16.76 2.75
C GLY A 40 -15.00 -16.85 4.00
N LEU A 41 -15.15 -17.96 4.72
CA LEU A 41 -14.35 -18.30 5.90
C LEU A 41 -12.84 -18.47 5.57
N TYR A 42 -12.49 -18.63 4.30
CA TYR A 42 -11.12 -18.84 3.84
C TYR A 42 -10.37 -17.54 3.54
N ALA A 43 -10.91 -16.38 3.95
CA ALA A 43 -10.20 -15.10 3.88
C ALA A 43 -8.76 -15.14 4.44
N PRO A 44 -8.45 -15.82 5.57
CA PRO A 44 -7.08 -15.93 6.07
C PRO A 44 -6.13 -16.60 5.05
N ILE A 45 -6.63 -17.59 4.30
CA ILE A 45 -5.87 -18.29 3.27
C ILE A 45 -5.67 -17.39 2.05
N ALA A 46 -6.68 -16.60 1.68
CA ALA A 46 -6.54 -15.59 0.63
C ALA A 46 -5.44 -14.56 0.97
N PHE A 47 -5.41 -14.07 2.21
CA PHE A 47 -4.33 -13.19 2.70
C PHE A 47 -2.96 -13.89 2.72
N LEU A 48 -2.90 -15.17 3.07
CA LEU A 48 -1.67 -15.97 3.05
C LEU A 48 -1.14 -16.17 1.61
N ILE A 49 -1.99 -16.48 0.65
CA ILE A 49 -1.59 -16.61 -0.76
C ILE A 49 -1.06 -15.27 -1.27
N SER A 50 -1.80 -14.19 -0.98
CA SER A 50 -1.40 -12.84 -1.33
C SER A 50 -0.05 -12.45 -0.71
N SER A 51 0.18 -12.78 0.57
CA SER A 51 1.43 -12.47 1.26
C SER A 51 2.61 -13.21 0.65
N ILE A 52 2.45 -14.49 0.29
CA ILE A 52 3.50 -15.27 -0.38
C ILE A 52 3.89 -14.60 -1.70
N VAL A 53 2.91 -14.22 -2.54
CA VAL A 53 3.18 -13.51 -3.81
C VAL A 53 3.88 -12.17 -3.57
N ALA A 54 3.44 -11.41 -2.57
CA ALA A 54 4.06 -10.14 -2.19
C ALA A 54 5.50 -10.33 -1.69
N ILE A 55 5.78 -11.34 -0.88
CA ILE A 55 7.12 -11.66 -0.35
C ILE A 55 8.08 -12.04 -1.48
N PHE A 56 7.65 -12.84 -2.46
CA PHE A 56 8.49 -13.15 -3.64
C PHE A 56 8.88 -11.88 -4.39
N THR A 57 7.92 -10.97 -4.57
CA THR A 57 8.21 -9.67 -5.20
C THR A 57 9.10 -8.81 -4.30
N GLY A 58 8.84 -8.78 -3.00
CA GLY A 58 9.65 -8.08 -2.01
C GLY A 58 11.11 -8.53 -1.99
N LEU A 59 11.38 -9.82 -2.17
CA LEU A 59 12.74 -10.35 -2.33
C LEU A 59 13.41 -9.81 -3.60
N SER A 60 12.67 -9.66 -4.70
CA SER A 60 13.20 -9.04 -5.92
C SER A 60 13.52 -7.56 -5.71
N TYR A 61 12.63 -6.82 -5.05
CA TYR A 61 12.87 -5.43 -4.68
C TYR A 61 14.04 -5.29 -3.71
N ALA A 62 14.18 -6.18 -2.73
CA ALA A 62 15.30 -6.20 -1.81
C ALA A 62 16.63 -6.40 -2.55
N ALA A 63 16.70 -7.33 -3.51
CA ALA A 63 17.91 -7.54 -4.31
C ALA A 63 18.23 -6.35 -5.23
N LEU A 64 17.20 -5.76 -5.87
CA LEU A 64 17.37 -4.64 -6.79
C LEU A 64 17.69 -3.33 -6.07
N SER A 65 17.07 -3.06 -4.92
CA SER A 65 17.29 -1.86 -4.12
C SER A 65 18.68 -1.86 -3.47
N ALA A 66 19.20 -3.04 -3.10
CA ALA A 66 20.57 -3.19 -2.65
C ALA A 66 21.59 -2.78 -3.73
N ARG A 67 21.26 -3.03 -5.00
CA ARG A 67 22.16 -2.83 -6.13
C ARG A 67 22.04 -1.47 -6.78
N TYR A 68 20.82 -0.97 -6.90
CA TYR A 68 20.48 0.30 -7.52
C TYR A 68 19.69 1.16 -6.53
N PRO A 69 20.32 1.67 -5.45
CA PRO A 69 19.65 2.48 -4.44
C PRO A 69 19.43 3.92 -4.95
N ARG A 70 18.45 4.08 -5.83
CA ARG A 70 18.03 5.36 -6.40
C ARG A 70 16.52 5.52 -6.25
N SER A 71 16.09 6.76 -6.14
CA SER A 71 14.66 7.11 -6.16
C SER A 71 14.01 6.68 -7.49
N ALA A 72 12.68 6.47 -7.51
CA ALA A 72 11.95 5.90 -8.66
C ALA A 72 12.43 4.49 -9.04
N GLY A 73 12.44 3.60 -8.04
CA GLY A 73 13.05 2.27 -8.11
C GLY A 73 12.61 1.44 -9.30
N GLU A 74 11.31 1.33 -9.52
CA GLU A 74 10.72 0.48 -10.57
C GLU A 74 11.19 0.93 -11.94
N VAL A 75 11.10 2.24 -12.22
CA VAL A 75 11.52 2.83 -13.49
C VAL A 75 13.00 2.57 -13.74
N VAL A 76 13.84 2.72 -12.71
CA VAL A 76 15.27 2.44 -12.78
C VAL A 76 15.54 0.96 -13.04
N TYR A 77 14.85 0.04 -12.34
CA TYR A 77 15.05 -1.39 -12.49
C TYR A 77 14.69 -1.88 -13.89
N ILE A 78 13.54 -1.42 -14.42
CA ILE A 78 13.12 -1.72 -15.78
C ILE A 78 14.15 -1.17 -16.79
N ASN A 79 14.62 0.06 -16.60
CA ASN A 79 15.59 0.65 -17.51
C ASN A 79 16.90 -0.15 -17.53
N GLN A 80 17.38 -0.58 -16.37
CA GLN A 80 18.61 -1.37 -16.30
C GLN A 80 18.49 -2.78 -16.86
N ALA A 81 17.32 -3.41 -16.74
CA ALA A 81 17.10 -4.74 -17.31
C ALA A 81 16.85 -4.71 -18.82
N PHE A 82 15.97 -3.82 -19.29
CA PHE A 82 15.47 -3.84 -20.66
C PHE A 82 16.13 -2.81 -21.58
N SER A 83 16.84 -1.81 -21.03
CA SER A 83 17.45 -0.71 -21.79
C SER A 83 16.44 0.02 -22.69
N SER A 84 15.18 0.10 -22.26
CA SER A 84 14.07 0.65 -23.03
C SER A 84 13.42 1.81 -22.28
N ALA A 85 13.66 3.03 -22.77
CA ALA A 85 13.05 4.25 -22.23
C ALA A 85 11.52 4.19 -22.29
N THR A 86 10.95 3.70 -23.40
CA THR A 86 9.50 3.59 -23.58
C THR A 86 8.85 2.69 -22.53
N LEU A 87 9.47 1.54 -22.25
CA LEU A 87 8.94 0.61 -21.24
C LEU A 87 9.04 1.22 -19.83
N SER A 88 10.16 1.87 -19.51
CA SER A 88 10.35 2.58 -18.24
C SER A 88 9.32 3.71 -18.04
N THR A 89 9.05 4.51 -19.08
CA THR A 89 8.01 5.55 -19.04
C THR A 89 6.62 4.94 -18.82
N TRP A 90 6.31 3.85 -19.53
CA TRP A 90 5.04 3.15 -19.37
C TRP A 90 4.86 2.58 -17.95
N VAL A 91 5.89 1.97 -17.37
CA VAL A 91 5.87 1.52 -15.97
C VAL A 91 5.69 2.69 -15.01
N GLY A 92 6.38 3.82 -15.22
CA GLY A 92 6.18 5.02 -14.42
C GLY A 92 4.73 5.54 -14.45
N LEU A 93 4.08 5.52 -15.62
CA LEU A 93 2.66 5.85 -15.75
C LEU A 93 1.76 4.85 -15.03
N CYS A 94 2.07 3.55 -15.10
CA CYS A 94 1.34 2.52 -14.36
C CYS A 94 1.46 2.74 -12.84
N VAL A 95 2.64 3.10 -12.33
CA VAL A 95 2.85 3.42 -10.90
C VAL A 95 2.03 4.65 -10.48
N ILE A 96 2.02 5.71 -11.29
CA ILE A 96 1.15 6.88 -11.05
C ILE A 96 -0.33 6.44 -11.02
N ALA A 97 -0.76 5.64 -11.99
CA ALA A 97 -2.13 5.16 -12.08
C ALA A 97 -2.50 4.32 -10.84
N THR A 98 -1.63 3.41 -10.39
CA THR A 98 -1.81 2.65 -9.15
C THR A 98 -1.99 3.58 -7.96
N GLY A 99 -1.13 4.59 -7.80
CA GLY A 99 -1.23 5.53 -6.67
C GLY A 99 -2.53 6.33 -6.69
N VAL A 100 -2.96 6.80 -7.86
CA VAL A 100 -4.20 7.55 -8.04
C VAL A 100 -5.45 6.70 -7.75
N VAL A 101 -5.50 5.48 -8.31
CA VAL A 101 -6.62 4.55 -8.09
C VAL A 101 -6.64 4.07 -6.64
N SER A 102 -5.46 3.86 -6.03
CA SER A 102 -5.33 3.51 -4.61
C SER A 102 -5.84 4.64 -3.73
N ALA A 103 -5.42 5.89 -3.96
CA ALA A 103 -5.92 7.06 -3.24
C ALA A 103 -7.46 7.17 -3.32
N ALA A 104 -8.06 6.92 -4.48
CA ALA A 104 -9.51 6.90 -4.63
C ALA A 104 -10.18 5.75 -3.84
N THR A 105 -9.54 4.57 -3.81
CA THR A 105 -9.99 3.43 -2.99
C THR A 105 -10.01 3.80 -1.51
N MET A 106 -8.95 4.44 -1.03
CA MET A 106 -8.79 4.89 0.35
C MET A 106 -9.82 5.98 0.71
N VAL A 107 -10.07 6.94 -0.18
CA VAL A 107 -11.13 7.95 0.01
C VAL A 107 -12.49 7.29 0.18
N ASN A 108 -12.83 6.26 -0.61
CA ASN A 108 -14.09 5.52 -0.39
C ASN A 108 -14.12 4.81 0.98
N GLY A 109 -12.98 4.24 1.41
CA GLY A 109 -12.85 3.65 2.74
C GLY A 109 -13.04 4.66 3.86
N PHE A 110 -12.53 5.88 3.71
CA PHE A 110 -12.69 6.97 4.66
C PHE A 110 -14.18 7.27 4.93
N ILE A 111 -15.02 7.28 3.89
CA ILE A 111 -16.45 7.58 4.03
C ILE A 111 -17.14 6.56 4.94
N GLY A 112 -16.80 5.28 4.80
CA GLY A 112 -17.34 4.20 5.64
C GLY A 112 -17.01 4.41 7.12
N TYR A 113 -15.77 4.77 7.43
CA TYR A 113 -15.36 5.08 8.80
C TYR A 113 -15.92 6.42 9.31
N LEU A 114 -16.08 7.42 8.44
CA LEU A 114 -16.65 8.72 8.82
C LEU A 114 -18.11 8.57 9.25
N ALA A 115 -18.86 7.68 8.58
CA ALA A 115 -20.26 7.40 8.87
C ALA A 115 -20.52 6.85 10.28
N VAL A 116 -19.48 6.33 10.97
CA VAL A 116 -19.54 5.95 12.39
C VAL A 116 -19.77 7.18 13.30
N PHE A 117 -19.28 8.34 12.90
CA PHE A 117 -19.36 9.57 13.68
C PHE A 117 -20.44 10.51 13.15
N ILE A 118 -20.44 10.74 11.84
CA ILE A 118 -21.31 11.70 11.17
C ILE A 118 -21.71 11.17 9.81
N GLN A 119 -23.01 11.13 9.54
CA GLN A 119 -23.55 10.78 8.24
C GLN A 119 -23.75 12.04 7.40
N ILE A 120 -22.98 12.17 6.34
CA ILE A 120 -23.11 13.23 5.33
C ILE A 120 -23.17 12.60 3.92
N PRO A 121 -23.75 13.29 2.93
CA PRO A 121 -23.79 12.78 1.56
C PRO A 121 -22.40 12.42 1.04
N SER A 122 -22.25 11.26 0.41
CA SER A 122 -20.94 10.76 -0.04
C SER A 122 -20.19 11.75 -0.92
N ILE A 123 -20.90 12.49 -1.80
CA ILE A 123 -20.27 13.50 -2.65
C ILE A 123 -19.65 14.64 -1.85
N LEU A 124 -20.28 15.05 -0.75
CA LEU A 124 -19.75 16.08 0.13
C LEU A 124 -18.54 15.54 0.90
N ALA A 125 -18.62 14.33 1.45
CA ALA A 125 -17.52 13.69 2.16
C ALA A 125 -16.26 13.56 1.28
N VAL A 126 -16.41 13.00 0.07
CA VAL A 126 -15.33 12.83 -0.93
C VAL A 126 -14.72 14.18 -1.29
N THR A 127 -15.56 15.18 -1.56
CA THR A 127 -15.08 16.51 -1.96
C THR A 127 -14.29 17.18 -0.84
N LEU A 128 -14.77 17.08 0.41
CA LEU A 128 -14.10 17.69 1.57
C LEU A 128 -12.75 17.02 1.87
N ILE A 129 -12.67 15.68 1.89
CA ILE A 129 -11.41 15.00 2.16
C ILE A 129 -10.39 15.24 1.05
N VAL A 130 -10.78 15.12 -0.22
CA VAL A 130 -9.85 15.34 -1.33
C VAL A 130 -9.38 16.80 -1.36
N ALA A 131 -10.27 17.78 -1.14
CA ALA A 131 -9.88 19.18 -1.05
C ALA A 131 -8.92 19.43 0.12
N GLY A 132 -9.21 18.89 1.31
CA GLY A 132 -8.35 19.01 2.50
C GLY A 132 -6.96 18.44 2.26
N ILE A 133 -6.86 17.24 1.69
CA ILE A 133 -5.58 16.60 1.37
C ILE A 133 -4.84 17.38 0.29
N THR A 134 -5.54 17.90 -0.72
CA THR A 134 -4.93 18.74 -1.76
C THR A 134 -4.34 20.00 -1.17
N LEU A 135 -5.02 20.64 -0.22
CA LEU A 135 -4.52 21.83 0.47
C LEU A 135 -3.27 21.51 1.28
N ILE A 136 -3.28 20.41 2.06
CA ILE A 136 -2.12 19.97 2.85
C ILE A 136 -0.93 19.67 1.94
N ALA A 137 -1.15 18.92 0.85
CA ALA A 137 -0.12 18.58 -0.12
C ALA A 137 0.42 19.83 -0.84
N CYS A 138 -0.44 20.78 -1.22
CA CYS A 138 -0.03 22.04 -1.85
C CYS A 138 0.74 22.95 -0.89
N TRP A 139 0.38 22.97 0.40
CA TRP A 139 1.06 23.75 1.43
C TRP A 139 2.53 23.34 1.59
N GLY A 140 2.90 22.16 1.11
CA GLY A 140 4.30 21.73 1.12
C GLY A 140 4.81 21.43 2.50
N ILE A 141 3.91 21.03 3.40
CA ILE A 141 4.30 20.19 4.53
C ILE A 141 4.79 18.89 3.88
N MET A 142 6.09 18.82 3.58
CA MET A 142 6.69 17.59 3.12
C MET A 142 6.39 16.54 4.18
N GLU A 143 5.69 15.49 3.78
CA GLU A 143 5.41 14.38 4.68
C GLU A 143 6.75 13.85 5.19
N SER A 144 6.99 14.07 6.49
CA SER A 144 8.19 13.58 7.12
C SER A 144 8.03 12.08 7.28
N VAL A 145 9.02 11.31 6.82
CA VAL A 145 9.08 9.86 7.07
C VAL A 145 8.91 9.54 8.57
N THR A 146 9.35 10.45 9.46
CA THR A 146 9.11 10.36 10.90
C THR A 146 7.65 10.52 11.29
N ILE A 147 6.92 11.45 10.70
CA ILE A 147 5.48 11.62 10.96
C ILE A 147 4.71 10.40 10.44
N ALA A 148 5.01 9.95 9.22
CA ALA A 148 4.42 8.74 8.66
C ALA A 148 4.68 7.52 9.57
N ALA A 149 5.91 7.33 10.04
CA ALA A 149 6.25 6.26 10.98
C ALA A 149 5.51 6.37 12.33
N LEU A 150 5.28 7.58 12.84
CA LEU A 150 4.49 7.79 14.07
C LEU A 150 3.01 7.42 13.85
N ILE A 151 2.46 7.77 12.69
CA ILE A 151 1.10 7.35 12.30
C ILE A 151 1.05 5.83 12.15
N THR A 152 2.08 5.18 11.59
CA THR A 152 2.16 3.71 11.56
C THR A 152 2.12 3.12 12.97
N VAL A 153 2.81 3.71 13.95
CA VAL A 153 2.75 3.22 15.33
C VAL A 153 1.31 3.28 15.86
N LEU A 154 0.58 4.36 15.56
CA LEU A 154 -0.85 4.48 15.89
C LEU A 154 -1.69 3.40 15.20
N GLU A 155 -1.43 3.13 13.91
CA GLU A 155 -2.10 2.07 13.14
C GLU A 155 -1.86 0.69 13.76
N ILE A 156 -0.60 0.34 14.02
CA ILE A 156 -0.24 -0.93 14.66
C ILE A 156 -0.94 -1.06 16.00
N VAL A 157 -0.97 0.01 16.82
CA VAL A 157 -1.72 0.01 18.09
C VAL A 157 -3.21 -0.26 17.84
N GLY A 158 -3.83 0.39 16.87
CA GLY A 158 -5.23 0.14 16.51
C GLY A 158 -5.50 -1.31 16.11
N LEU A 159 -4.62 -1.90 15.30
CA LEU A 159 -4.72 -3.31 14.89
C LEU A 159 -4.51 -4.27 16.05
N LEU A 160 -3.53 -4.01 16.92
CA LEU A 160 -3.30 -4.79 18.13
C LEU A 160 -4.48 -4.68 19.11
N LEU A 161 -5.16 -3.52 19.19
CA LEU A 161 -6.38 -3.37 19.97
C LEU A 161 -7.52 -4.23 19.44
N VAL A 162 -7.67 -4.35 18.11
CA VAL A 162 -8.63 -5.28 17.49
C VAL A 162 -8.29 -6.72 17.88
N ILE A 163 -7.03 -7.15 17.67
CA ILE A 163 -6.58 -8.51 18.00
C ILE A 163 -6.78 -8.81 19.49
N TYR A 164 -6.45 -7.87 20.38
CA TYR A 164 -6.64 -8.02 21.82
C TYR A 164 -8.12 -8.09 22.21
N SER A 165 -8.97 -7.29 21.56
CA SER A 165 -10.43 -7.31 21.80
C SER A 165 -11.05 -8.65 21.40
N LEU A 166 -10.52 -9.28 20.34
CA LEU A 166 -11.00 -10.54 19.76
C LEU A 166 -10.22 -11.78 20.25
N ARG A 167 -9.46 -11.63 21.35
CA ARG A 167 -8.57 -12.70 21.84
C ARG A 167 -9.33 -13.96 22.27
N VAL A 168 -10.58 -13.81 22.74
CA VAL A 168 -11.37 -14.95 23.22
C VAL A 168 -11.82 -15.80 22.03
N GLU A 169 -12.22 -15.14 20.95
CA GLU A 169 -12.62 -15.75 19.68
C GLU A 169 -11.43 -16.44 19.03
N LEU A 170 -10.26 -15.80 19.03
CA LEU A 170 -9.01 -16.41 18.55
C LEU A 170 -8.62 -17.69 19.32
N LEU A 171 -8.96 -17.78 20.62
CA LEU A 171 -8.72 -18.99 21.41
C LEU A 171 -9.64 -20.16 21.01
N THR A 172 -10.75 -19.91 20.29
CA THR A 172 -11.64 -20.95 19.74
C THR A 172 -11.16 -21.49 18.39
N LEU A 173 -10.00 -21.03 17.90
CA LEU A 173 -9.41 -21.51 16.65
C LEU A 173 -9.27 -23.05 16.59
N PRO A 174 -8.82 -23.77 17.65
CA PRO A 174 -8.71 -25.22 17.60
C PRO A 174 -10.04 -25.92 17.32
N ASP A 175 -11.14 -25.36 17.83
CA ASP A 175 -12.50 -25.91 17.64
C ASP A 175 -12.99 -25.73 16.19
N HIS A 176 -12.55 -24.65 15.53
CA HIS A 176 -12.95 -24.31 14.16
C HIS A 176 -11.93 -24.72 13.10
N TRP A 177 -10.81 -25.33 13.48
CA TRP A 177 -9.68 -25.63 12.58
C TRP A 177 -10.12 -26.40 11.33
N GLN A 178 -10.98 -27.42 11.50
CA GLN A 178 -11.47 -28.23 10.37
C GLN A 178 -12.34 -27.41 9.40
N SER A 179 -13.11 -26.45 9.90
CA SER A 179 -13.96 -25.59 9.06
C SER A 179 -13.17 -24.55 8.26
N LEU A 180 -12.00 -24.16 8.77
CA LEU A 180 -11.08 -23.21 8.12
C LEU A 180 -10.17 -23.88 7.08
N LEU A 181 -10.12 -25.22 7.04
CA LEU A 181 -9.45 -25.95 5.98
C LEU A 181 -10.37 -26.04 4.75
N PRO A 182 -9.96 -25.48 3.60
CA PRO A 182 -10.79 -25.50 2.41
C PRO A 182 -10.86 -26.92 1.84
N PRO A 183 -12.06 -27.45 1.56
CA PRO A 183 -12.17 -28.72 0.86
C PRO A 183 -11.57 -28.60 -0.54
N LEU A 184 -11.21 -29.73 -1.14
CA LEU A 184 -10.68 -29.80 -2.51
C LEU A 184 -11.79 -29.62 -3.56
N ASN A 185 -12.49 -28.49 -3.52
CA ASN A 185 -13.54 -28.11 -4.44
C ASN A 185 -13.07 -26.91 -5.29
N GLY A 186 -13.19 -27.02 -6.61
CA GLY A 186 -12.72 -26.00 -7.56
C GLY A 186 -13.35 -24.62 -7.36
N ASP A 187 -14.64 -24.55 -7.05
CA ASP A 187 -15.35 -23.28 -6.87
C ASP A 187 -14.88 -22.54 -5.62
N ILE A 188 -14.61 -23.27 -4.53
CA ILE A 188 -14.07 -22.72 -3.28
C ILE A 188 -12.66 -22.17 -3.51
N TRP A 189 -11.79 -22.95 -4.15
CA TRP A 189 -10.43 -22.49 -4.46
C TRP A 189 -10.42 -21.31 -5.44
N PHE A 190 -11.35 -21.26 -6.39
CA PHE A 190 -11.53 -20.10 -7.26
C PHE A 190 -11.93 -18.85 -6.47
N GLY A 191 -12.87 -18.97 -5.52
CA GLY A 191 -13.24 -17.90 -4.60
C GLY A 191 -12.06 -17.42 -3.74
N ILE A 192 -11.25 -18.35 -3.22
CA ILE A 192 -10.02 -18.04 -2.46
C ILE A 192 -9.04 -17.25 -3.33
N LEU A 193 -8.83 -17.65 -4.59
CA LEU A 193 -7.92 -16.96 -5.51
C LEU A 193 -8.42 -15.57 -5.88
N LEU A 194 -9.73 -15.39 -6.09
CA LEU A 194 -10.33 -14.06 -6.30
C LEU A 194 -10.20 -13.18 -5.06
N GLY A 195 -10.39 -13.76 -3.87
CA GLY A 195 -10.14 -13.10 -2.60
C GLY A 195 -8.68 -12.71 -2.43
N ALA A 196 -7.73 -13.58 -2.82
CA ALA A 196 -6.30 -13.32 -2.75
C ALA A 196 -5.89 -12.19 -3.70
N PHE A 197 -6.46 -12.15 -4.90
CA PHE A 197 -6.28 -11.05 -5.85
C PHE A 197 -6.77 -9.70 -5.28
N LEU A 198 -7.92 -9.69 -4.60
CA LEU A 198 -8.40 -8.49 -3.91
C LEU A 198 -7.52 -8.14 -2.70
N ALA A 199 -7.13 -9.13 -1.89
CA ALA A 199 -6.25 -8.97 -0.73
C ALA A 199 -4.86 -8.46 -1.10
N PHE A 200 -4.42 -8.69 -2.35
CA PHE A 200 -3.15 -8.18 -2.87
C PHE A 200 -3.03 -6.67 -2.76
N TYR A 201 -4.15 -5.94 -2.85
CA TYR A 201 -4.18 -4.52 -2.61
C TYR A 201 -3.60 -4.13 -1.25
N ALA A 202 -3.86 -4.93 -0.21
CA ALA A 202 -3.40 -4.62 1.14
C ALA A 202 -1.88 -4.73 1.30
N PHE A 203 -1.19 -5.38 0.36
CA PHE A 203 0.27 -5.53 0.36
C PHE A 203 1.00 -4.49 -0.50
N ILE A 204 0.26 -3.58 -1.14
CA ILE A 204 0.82 -2.46 -1.91
C ILE A 204 1.37 -1.43 -0.93
N GLY A 205 2.57 -0.92 -1.18
CA GLY A 205 3.20 0.16 -0.42
C GLY A 205 4.64 -0.12 0.01
N PHE A 206 5.11 -1.38 0.00
CA PHE A 206 6.52 -1.66 0.32
C PHE A 206 7.47 -1.12 -0.76
N GLU A 207 7.00 -1.00 -2.00
CA GLU A 207 7.73 -0.43 -3.13
C GLU A 207 8.04 1.07 -2.92
N ASP A 208 7.19 1.79 -2.19
CA ASP A 208 7.38 3.21 -1.86
C ASP A 208 8.65 3.45 -1.01
N MET A 209 9.11 2.43 -0.29
CA MET A 209 10.36 2.50 0.49
C MET A 209 11.57 2.78 -0.40
N VAL A 210 11.55 2.32 -1.66
CA VAL A 210 12.65 2.54 -2.60
C VAL A 210 12.69 3.99 -3.07
N ASN A 211 11.57 4.70 -3.04
CA ASN A 211 11.50 6.10 -3.46
C ASN A 211 12.22 7.05 -2.50
N VAL A 212 12.52 6.61 -1.27
CA VAL A 212 13.33 7.36 -0.29
C VAL A 212 14.75 6.82 -0.17
N ALA A 213 15.21 5.97 -1.09
CA ALA A 213 16.52 5.29 -1.03
C ALA A 213 17.71 6.23 -0.82
N GLU A 214 17.65 7.46 -1.34
CA GLU A 214 18.71 8.47 -1.22
C GLU A 214 18.85 9.04 0.19
N GLU A 215 17.78 9.00 0.99
CA GLU A 215 17.73 9.45 2.39
C GLU A 215 18.07 8.32 3.39
N VAL A 216 18.24 7.09 2.91
CA VAL A 216 18.52 5.92 3.74
C VAL A 216 20.00 5.83 4.11
N VAL A 217 20.26 5.54 5.38
CA VAL A 217 21.59 5.22 5.89
C VAL A 217 21.97 3.81 5.43
N GLN A 218 23.08 3.67 4.70
CA GLN A 218 23.54 2.39 4.12
C GLN A 218 22.43 1.67 3.32
N PRO A 219 21.91 2.29 2.24
CA PRO A 219 20.74 1.77 1.53
C PRO A 219 20.92 0.33 1.04
N GLN A 220 22.16 -0.09 0.73
CA GLN A 220 22.48 -1.45 0.29
C GLN A 220 22.16 -2.55 1.32
N ARG A 221 22.07 -2.20 2.61
CA ARG A 221 21.74 -3.14 3.69
C ARG A 221 20.39 -2.82 4.31
N THR A 222 20.10 -1.53 4.48
CA THR A 222 18.91 -1.07 5.20
C THR A 222 17.62 -1.26 4.40
N LEU A 223 17.60 -0.95 3.08
CA LEU A 223 16.40 -1.15 2.25
C LEU A 223 15.98 -2.62 2.18
N PRO A 224 16.88 -3.59 1.87
CA PRO A 224 16.50 -5.01 1.78
C PRO A 224 15.89 -5.54 3.08
N LEU A 225 16.53 -5.22 4.22
CA LEU A 225 16.07 -5.67 5.53
C LEU A 225 14.72 -5.03 5.90
N ALA A 226 14.55 -3.74 5.61
CA ALA A 226 13.33 -3.02 5.91
C ALA A 226 12.13 -3.53 5.10
N ILE A 227 12.31 -3.79 3.79
CA ILE A 227 11.26 -4.32 2.90
C ILE A 227 10.76 -5.68 3.40
N ILE A 228 11.69 -6.61 3.69
CA ILE A 228 11.32 -7.95 4.14
C ILE A 228 10.69 -7.91 5.54
N ALA A 229 11.24 -7.10 6.46
CA ALA A 229 10.67 -6.95 7.79
C ALA A 229 9.24 -6.37 7.74
N ALA A 230 9.02 -5.31 6.95
CA ALA A 230 7.70 -4.70 6.78
C ALA A 230 6.68 -5.71 6.20
N LEU A 231 7.05 -6.44 5.14
CA LEU A 231 6.19 -7.47 4.54
C LEU A 231 5.85 -8.60 5.51
N LEU A 232 6.83 -9.12 6.26
CA LEU A 232 6.57 -10.20 7.23
C LEU A 232 5.66 -9.74 8.37
N MET A 233 5.89 -8.53 8.90
CA MET A 233 5.05 -7.95 9.95
C MET A 233 3.62 -7.69 9.47
N ALA A 234 3.46 -7.08 8.28
CA ALA A 234 2.15 -6.86 7.67
C ALA A 234 1.41 -8.19 7.43
N SER A 235 2.12 -9.19 6.88
CA SER A 235 1.56 -10.53 6.64
C SER A 235 1.03 -11.16 7.93
N ALA A 236 1.80 -11.11 9.01
CA ALA A 236 1.38 -11.64 10.29
C ALA A 236 0.14 -10.91 10.83
N LEU A 237 0.13 -9.57 10.80
CA LEU A 237 -1.02 -8.78 11.25
C LEU A 237 -2.28 -9.08 10.42
N TYR A 238 -2.17 -9.12 9.09
CA TYR A 238 -3.30 -9.33 8.21
C TYR A 238 -3.90 -10.72 8.34
N ILE A 239 -3.07 -11.77 8.43
CA ILE A 239 -3.56 -13.13 8.62
C ILE A 239 -4.25 -13.26 9.98
N LEU A 240 -3.67 -12.69 11.05
CA LEU A 240 -4.29 -12.70 12.38
C LEU A 240 -5.61 -11.94 12.42
N ILE A 241 -5.69 -10.77 11.79
CA ILE A 241 -6.93 -9.99 11.70
C ILE A 241 -7.97 -10.71 10.86
N ALA A 242 -7.59 -11.27 9.72
CA ALA A 242 -8.52 -12.03 8.88
C ALA A 242 -9.08 -13.24 9.64
N LEU A 243 -8.22 -13.92 10.41
CA LEU A 243 -8.61 -15.06 11.23
C LEU A 243 -9.57 -14.65 12.35
N ALA A 244 -9.22 -13.60 13.10
CA ALA A 244 -10.09 -13.04 14.12
C ALA A 244 -11.44 -12.63 13.50
N ALA A 245 -11.43 -12.00 12.33
CA ALA A 245 -12.63 -11.53 11.68
C ALA A 245 -13.62 -12.65 11.35
N VAL A 246 -13.16 -13.71 10.67
CA VAL A 246 -14.02 -14.82 10.26
C VAL A 246 -14.48 -15.71 11.42
N LEU A 247 -13.75 -15.69 12.55
CA LEU A 247 -14.16 -16.36 13.79
C LEU A 247 -15.21 -15.56 14.57
N THR A 248 -15.20 -14.23 14.45
CA THR A 248 -16.12 -13.35 15.18
C THR A 248 -17.44 -13.13 14.45
N LEU A 249 -17.40 -12.87 13.14
CA LEU A 249 -18.58 -12.51 12.35
C LEU A 249 -18.67 -13.33 11.06
N ALA A 250 -19.89 -13.65 10.66
CA ALA A 250 -20.14 -14.30 9.38
C ALA A 250 -19.62 -13.45 8.20
N PRO A 251 -19.01 -14.07 7.16
CA PRO A 251 -18.46 -13.35 6.02
C PRO A 251 -19.45 -12.41 5.32
N GLU A 252 -20.74 -12.77 5.29
CA GLU A 252 -21.80 -11.97 4.70
C GLU A 252 -21.98 -10.64 5.44
N VAL A 253 -21.97 -10.68 6.79
CA VAL A 253 -22.06 -9.49 7.65
C VAL A 253 -20.82 -8.61 7.47
N LEU A 254 -19.64 -9.23 7.42
CA LEU A 254 -18.38 -8.51 7.21
C LEU A 254 -18.34 -7.81 5.85
N SER A 255 -18.86 -8.46 4.80
CA SER A 255 -18.85 -7.92 3.44
C SER A 255 -19.74 -6.68 3.27
N GLN A 256 -20.80 -6.57 4.07
CA GLN A 256 -21.74 -5.46 4.05
C GLN A 256 -21.28 -4.26 4.89
N SER A 257 -20.30 -4.46 5.77
CA SER A 257 -19.77 -3.38 6.60
C SER A 257 -18.77 -2.51 5.83
N ASP A 258 -18.97 -1.20 5.89
CA ASP A 258 -18.02 -0.22 5.34
C ASP A 258 -16.93 0.20 6.34
N SER A 259 -17.08 -0.18 7.62
CA SER A 259 -16.09 0.00 8.69
C SER A 259 -15.82 -1.32 9.44
N PRO A 260 -15.30 -2.37 8.76
CA PRO A 260 -15.28 -3.73 9.29
C PRO A 260 -14.49 -3.87 10.60
N MET A 261 -13.41 -3.12 10.80
CA MET A 261 -12.64 -3.19 12.05
C MET A 261 -13.43 -2.67 13.25
N VAL A 262 -14.20 -1.59 13.08
CA VAL A 262 -15.12 -1.09 14.11
C VAL A 262 -16.24 -2.09 14.37
N LYS A 263 -16.80 -2.67 13.30
CA LYS A 263 -17.90 -3.65 13.40
C LYS A 263 -17.51 -4.89 14.20
N LEU A 264 -16.27 -5.37 14.05
CA LEU A 264 -15.76 -6.54 14.76
C LEU A 264 -15.75 -6.36 16.28
N ILE A 265 -15.38 -5.17 16.75
CA ILE A 265 -15.25 -4.89 18.18
C ILE A 265 -16.51 -4.28 18.80
N GLU A 266 -17.51 -3.93 17.99
CA GLU A 266 -18.71 -3.19 18.43
C GLU A 266 -19.46 -3.91 19.56
N HIS A 267 -19.66 -5.22 19.45
CA HIS A 267 -20.34 -6.00 20.47
C HIS A 267 -19.46 -6.35 21.67
N HIS A 268 -18.14 -6.35 21.51
CA HIS A 268 -17.18 -6.79 22.55
C HIS A 268 -16.71 -5.62 23.42
N ASN A 269 -16.35 -4.49 22.80
CA ASN A 269 -15.79 -3.32 23.48
C ASN A 269 -16.32 -2.02 22.86
N PRO A 270 -17.59 -1.63 23.14
CA PRO A 270 -18.21 -0.43 22.58
C PRO A 270 -17.46 0.87 22.88
N LYS A 271 -16.66 0.91 23.96
CA LYS A 271 -15.85 2.09 24.31
C LYS A 271 -14.66 2.29 23.37
N LEU A 272 -14.19 1.23 22.72
CA LEU A 272 -13.02 1.26 21.84
C LEU A 272 -13.39 1.52 20.37
N THR A 273 -14.67 1.44 20.00
CA THR A 273 -15.15 1.68 18.62
C THR A 273 -14.81 3.10 18.15
N THR A 274 -15.06 4.10 18.99
CA THR A 274 -14.73 5.51 18.73
C THR A 274 -13.22 5.69 18.53
N THR A 275 -12.41 5.13 19.42
CA THR A 275 -10.94 5.21 19.34
C THR A 275 -10.43 4.57 18.06
N LEU A 276 -10.91 3.36 17.74
CA LEU A 276 -10.51 2.64 16.54
C LEU A 276 -10.96 3.38 15.27
N GLY A 277 -12.17 3.93 15.25
CA GLY A 277 -12.66 4.73 14.14
C GLY A 277 -11.77 5.95 13.88
N ILE A 278 -11.33 6.66 14.92
CA ILE A 278 -10.39 7.79 14.78
C ILE A 278 -9.05 7.31 14.22
N ILE A 279 -8.50 6.21 14.75
CA ILE A 279 -7.24 5.64 14.28
C ILE A 279 -7.34 5.29 12.79
N SER A 280 -8.43 4.64 12.36
CA SER A 280 -8.68 4.29 10.96
C SER A 280 -8.80 5.52 10.06
N LEU A 281 -9.48 6.59 10.52
CA LEU A 281 -9.57 7.83 9.74
C LEU A 281 -8.20 8.49 9.55
N VAL A 282 -7.37 8.54 10.60
CA VAL A 282 -6.01 9.09 10.53
C VAL A 282 -5.14 8.27 9.59
N ALA A 283 -5.19 6.94 9.68
CA ALA A 283 -4.47 6.01 8.81
C ALA A 283 -4.81 6.22 7.33
N ILE A 284 -6.11 6.29 7.03
CA ILE A 284 -6.61 6.48 5.67
C ILE A 284 -6.22 7.86 5.13
N ILE A 285 -6.34 8.93 5.92
CA ILE A 285 -5.89 10.27 5.52
C ILE A 285 -4.40 10.25 5.17
N ASN A 286 -3.58 9.60 6.00
CA ASN A 286 -2.15 9.48 5.74
C ASN A 286 -1.88 8.75 4.42
N GLY A 287 -2.51 7.59 4.21
CA GLY A 287 -2.36 6.83 2.98
C GLY A 287 -2.75 7.65 1.73
N VAL A 288 -3.87 8.36 1.77
CA VAL A 288 -4.29 9.22 0.63
C VAL A 288 -3.29 10.35 0.39
N LEU A 289 -2.77 10.98 1.45
CA LEU A 289 -1.76 12.04 1.35
C LEU A 289 -0.47 11.52 0.70
N VAL A 290 0.06 10.39 1.16
CA VAL A 290 1.26 9.72 0.60
C VAL A 290 1.08 9.51 -0.91
N GLN A 291 -0.05 8.94 -1.32
CA GLN A 291 -0.29 8.59 -2.72
C GLN A 291 -0.46 9.82 -3.62
N VAL A 292 -1.12 10.89 -3.13
CA VAL A 292 -1.22 12.15 -3.88
C VAL A 292 0.14 12.83 -4.02
N ILE A 293 0.96 12.83 -2.96
CA ILE A 293 2.33 13.38 -3.00
C ILE A 293 3.19 12.56 -3.96
N MET A 294 3.19 11.24 -3.85
CA MET A 294 3.92 10.34 -4.75
C MET A 294 3.53 10.59 -6.21
N GLY A 295 2.24 10.53 -6.53
CA GLY A 295 1.74 10.75 -7.90
C GLY A 295 2.14 12.11 -8.46
N SER A 296 2.07 13.18 -7.65
CA SER A 296 2.47 14.52 -8.08
C SER A 296 3.97 14.66 -8.33
N ARG A 297 4.81 14.02 -7.52
CA ARG A 297 6.28 14.01 -7.67
C ARG A 297 6.72 13.24 -8.91
N ILE A 298 6.15 12.07 -9.17
CA ILE A 298 6.49 11.29 -10.37
C ILE A 298 6.03 12.07 -11.62
N LEU A 299 4.81 12.62 -11.61
CA LEU A 299 4.29 13.43 -12.73
C LEU A 299 5.18 14.66 -13.03
N TYR A 300 5.62 15.36 -11.98
CA TYR A 300 6.60 16.45 -12.08
C TYR A 300 7.93 15.96 -12.68
N GLY A 301 8.47 14.84 -12.17
CA GLY A 301 9.70 14.24 -12.66
C GLY A 301 9.65 13.93 -14.15
N MET A 302 8.54 13.35 -14.62
CA MET A 302 8.32 13.06 -16.04
C MET A 302 8.21 14.34 -16.89
N ALA A 303 7.54 15.37 -16.39
CA ALA A 303 7.40 16.65 -17.09
C ALA A 303 8.74 17.40 -17.20
N SER A 304 9.58 17.33 -16.16
CA SER A 304 10.92 17.94 -16.17
C SER A 304 11.88 17.27 -17.19
N GLN A 305 11.63 16.01 -17.52
CA GLN A 305 12.36 15.25 -18.54
C GLN A 305 11.69 15.29 -19.93
N HIS A 306 10.73 16.20 -20.15
CA HIS A 306 10.02 16.40 -21.41
C HIS A 306 9.19 15.20 -21.92
N PHE A 307 8.84 14.25 -21.06
CA PHE A 307 7.94 13.14 -21.44
C PHE A 307 6.47 13.54 -21.48
N ILE A 308 6.07 14.58 -20.73
CA ILE A 308 4.67 15.05 -20.60
C ILE A 308 4.67 16.59 -20.71
N ALA A 309 3.48 17.19 -20.86
CA ALA A 309 3.27 18.63 -20.92
C ALA A 309 4.04 19.40 -19.84
N LYS A 310 4.78 20.44 -20.27
CA LYS A 310 5.63 21.31 -19.43
C LYS A 310 4.86 22.01 -18.30
N LEU A 311 3.53 22.11 -18.40
CA LEU A 311 2.68 22.64 -17.35
C LEU A 311 2.91 21.95 -15.99
N PHE A 312 3.14 20.64 -16.00
CA PHE A 312 3.35 19.86 -14.77
C PHE A 312 4.76 20.00 -14.18
N SER A 313 5.70 20.65 -14.88
CA SER A 313 7.05 20.94 -14.35
C SER A 313 7.09 22.24 -13.54
N HIS A 314 5.96 22.91 -13.31
CA HIS A 314 5.89 24.13 -12.50
C HIS A 314 5.92 23.79 -11.01
N VAL A 315 6.79 24.49 -10.27
CA VAL A 315 6.95 24.34 -8.82
C VAL A 315 6.64 25.68 -8.16
N SER A 316 5.84 25.66 -7.10
CA SER A 316 5.53 26.84 -6.30
C SER A 316 6.80 27.40 -5.64
N THR A 317 7.04 28.69 -5.80
CA THR A 317 8.22 29.37 -5.23
C THR A 317 8.21 29.42 -3.70
N ARG A 318 7.02 29.40 -3.08
CA ARG A 318 6.84 29.51 -1.63
C ARG A 318 6.96 28.17 -0.91
N THR A 319 6.43 27.10 -1.51
CA THR A 319 6.29 25.78 -0.88
C THR A 319 7.21 24.72 -1.49
N GLN A 320 7.87 25.03 -2.61
CA GLN A 320 8.72 24.10 -3.37
C GLN A 320 8.00 22.80 -3.76
N THR A 321 6.68 22.87 -3.93
CA THR A 321 5.81 21.75 -4.33
C THR A 321 5.26 21.92 -5.76
N PRO A 322 5.07 20.81 -6.51
CA PRO A 322 4.52 20.85 -7.86
C PRO A 322 2.99 20.99 -7.82
N THR A 323 2.49 22.17 -7.44
CA THR A 323 1.06 22.42 -7.14
C THR A 323 0.12 22.04 -8.28
N ILE A 324 0.47 22.30 -9.54
CA ILE A 324 -0.38 21.96 -10.69
C ILE A 324 -0.49 20.44 -10.85
N ALA A 325 0.62 19.70 -10.66
CA ALA A 325 0.62 18.25 -10.67
C ALA A 325 -0.21 17.69 -9.51
N THR A 326 -0.09 18.27 -8.31
CA THR A 326 -0.89 17.89 -7.14
C THR A 326 -2.39 18.06 -7.38
N ILE A 327 -2.81 19.23 -7.89
CA ILE A 327 -4.22 19.51 -8.19
C ILE A 327 -4.76 18.56 -9.26
N PHE A 328 -3.97 18.28 -10.31
CA PHE A 328 -4.37 17.35 -11.35
C PHE A 328 -4.53 15.92 -10.85
N ILE A 329 -3.58 15.42 -10.05
CA ILE A 329 -3.66 14.11 -9.41
C ILE A 329 -4.88 14.03 -8.51
N ALA A 330 -5.08 15.03 -7.64
CA ALA A 330 -6.23 15.07 -6.74
C ALA A 330 -7.58 15.15 -7.49
N PHE A 331 -7.62 15.85 -8.62
CA PHE A 331 -8.81 15.88 -9.47
C PHE A 331 -9.16 14.50 -10.03
N ILE A 332 -8.15 13.72 -10.49
CA ILE A 332 -8.40 12.34 -10.93
C ILE A 332 -8.85 11.47 -9.75
N VAL A 333 -8.22 11.60 -8.58
CA VAL A 333 -8.65 10.88 -7.35
C VAL A 333 -10.11 11.20 -7.02
N TRP A 334 -10.50 12.47 -7.06
CA TRP A 334 -11.88 12.91 -6.83
C TRP A 334 -12.86 12.31 -7.85
N LEU A 335 -12.54 12.35 -9.15
CA LEU A 335 -13.38 11.75 -10.19
C LEU A 335 -13.54 10.23 -10.00
N LEU A 336 -12.45 9.52 -9.69
CA LEU A 336 -12.49 8.07 -9.51
C LEU A 336 -13.23 7.67 -8.23
N ALA A 337 -13.03 8.39 -7.14
CA ALA A 337 -13.72 8.14 -5.87
C ALA A 337 -15.24 8.32 -5.99
N LEU A 338 -15.70 9.31 -6.78
CA LEU A 338 -17.13 9.51 -7.06
C LEU A 338 -17.68 8.54 -8.11
N GLY A 339 -16.86 8.16 -9.09
CA GLY A 339 -17.31 7.40 -10.26
C GLY A 339 -17.34 5.89 -10.07
N PHE A 340 -16.55 5.34 -9.14
CA PHE A 340 -16.36 3.89 -9.02
C PHE A 340 -16.43 3.38 -7.57
N PRO A 341 -16.97 2.16 -7.37
CA PRO A 341 -17.04 1.56 -6.06
C PRO A 341 -15.67 1.08 -5.59
N LEU A 342 -15.49 1.04 -4.27
CA LEU A 342 -14.24 0.68 -3.60
C LEU A 342 -13.62 -0.62 -4.11
N VAL A 343 -14.40 -1.69 -4.20
CA VAL A 343 -13.89 -3.01 -4.62
C VAL A 343 -13.39 -2.98 -6.06
N THR A 344 -14.02 -2.21 -6.95
CA THR A 344 -13.57 -2.07 -8.33
C THR A 344 -12.24 -1.33 -8.40
N LEU A 345 -12.09 -0.24 -7.64
CA LEU A 345 -10.83 0.51 -7.56
C LEU A 345 -9.71 -0.34 -6.97
N ALA A 346 -9.99 -1.11 -5.90
CA ALA A 346 -9.02 -2.04 -5.32
C ALA A 346 -8.58 -3.13 -6.32
N LYS A 347 -9.53 -3.75 -7.05
CA LYS A 347 -9.22 -4.72 -8.11
C LYS A 347 -8.40 -4.11 -9.24
N ALA A 348 -8.73 -2.90 -9.69
CA ALA A 348 -7.98 -2.21 -10.73
C ALA A 348 -6.54 -1.91 -10.27
N THR A 349 -6.37 -1.47 -9.02
CA THR A 349 -5.05 -1.24 -8.41
C THR A 349 -4.24 -2.54 -8.35
N SER A 350 -4.81 -3.63 -7.83
CA SER A 350 -4.17 -4.96 -7.82
C SER A 350 -3.75 -5.41 -9.21
N PHE A 351 -4.61 -5.22 -10.22
CA PHE A 351 -4.32 -5.61 -11.60
C PHE A 351 -3.10 -4.87 -12.15
N ILE A 352 -3.08 -3.54 -12.03
CA ILE A 352 -1.99 -2.70 -12.55
C ILE A 352 -0.68 -3.05 -11.85
N ILE A 353 -0.68 -3.14 -10.52
CA ILE A 353 0.55 -3.36 -9.76
C ILE A 353 1.12 -4.76 -9.97
N ILE A 354 0.28 -5.79 -10.17
CA ILE A 354 0.77 -7.14 -10.48
C ILE A 354 1.53 -7.17 -11.81
N ILE A 355 1.10 -6.38 -12.79
CA ILE A 355 1.83 -6.23 -14.06
C ILE A 355 3.19 -5.56 -13.80
N VAL A 356 3.21 -4.47 -13.05
CA VAL A 356 4.46 -3.77 -12.68
C VAL A 356 5.41 -4.70 -11.92
N PHE A 357 4.92 -5.40 -10.92
CA PHE A 357 5.70 -6.33 -10.10
C PHE A 357 6.21 -7.52 -10.90
N SER A 358 5.42 -8.04 -11.84
CA SER A 358 5.88 -9.06 -12.78
C SER A 358 7.08 -8.55 -13.60
N LEU A 359 7.01 -7.33 -14.13
CA LEU A 359 8.13 -6.72 -14.86
C LEU A 359 9.37 -6.49 -13.98
N VAL A 360 9.19 -6.11 -12.72
CA VAL A 360 10.30 -5.97 -11.76
C VAL A 360 10.94 -7.33 -11.44
N ASN A 361 10.13 -8.37 -11.24
CA ASN A 361 10.62 -9.75 -11.06
C ASN A 361 11.41 -10.23 -12.29
N PHE A 362 10.89 -10.01 -13.51
CA PHE A 362 11.61 -10.30 -14.74
C PHE A 362 12.90 -9.47 -14.88
N SER A 363 12.89 -8.22 -14.43
CA SER A 363 14.08 -7.36 -14.46
C SER A 363 15.22 -7.95 -13.66
N LEU A 364 14.94 -8.46 -12.45
CA LEU A 364 15.95 -9.14 -11.64
C LEU A 364 16.50 -10.38 -12.35
N LEU A 365 15.64 -11.20 -12.96
CA LEU A 365 16.06 -12.40 -13.69
C LEU A 365 16.97 -12.05 -14.88
N ILE A 366 16.61 -11.05 -15.68
CA ILE A 366 17.40 -10.60 -16.83
C ILE A 366 18.75 -10.07 -16.37
N ILE A 367 18.77 -9.22 -15.35
CA ILE A 367 20.00 -8.64 -14.80
C ILE A 367 20.93 -9.76 -14.30
N ARG A 368 20.41 -10.72 -13.52
CA ARG A 368 21.21 -11.87 -13.05
C ARG A 368 21.70 -12.77 -14.19
N TYR A 369 20.89 -12.96 -15.24
CA TYR A 369 21.29 -13.77 -16.38
C TYR A 369 22.44 -13.13 -17.18
N ARG A 370 22.39 -11.80 -17.37
CA ARG A 370 23.48 -11.03 -18.02
C ARG A 370 24.77 -11.03 -17.20
N GLU A 371 24.65 -11.20 -15.89
CA GLU A 371 25.77 -11.23 -14.94
C GLU A 371 26.47 -12.58 -14.77
N LYS A 372 26.17 -13.60 -15.57
CA LYS A 372 26.87 -14.91 -15.47
C LYS A 372 28.37 -14.70 -15.24
N PRO A 373 28.94 -15.43 -14.26
CA PRO A 373 30.03 -14.96 -13.42
C PRO A 373 31.28 -14.69 -14.23
N TYR A 374 31.93 -13.55 -13.98
CA TYR A 374 33.33 -13.39 -14.35
C TYR A 374 34.13 -14.58 -13.78
N ARG A 375 34.91 -15.17 -14.68
CA ARG A 375 35.68 -16.41 -14.59
C ARG A 375 36.33 -16.65 -13.22
N LEU A 376 35.94 -17.74 -12.56
CA LEU A 376 36.75 -18.38 -11.51
C LEU A 376 38.02 -19.07 -12.05
N TYR A 377 38.27 -19.00 -13.37
CA TYR A 377 39.40 -19.64 -14.07
C TYR A 377 40.60 -18.71 -14.31
N GLU A 378 40.55 -17.42 -13.95
CA GLU A 378 41.69 -16.48 -14.10
C GLU A 378 42.44 -16.21 -12.78
N LEU A 379 42.16 -16.99 -11.73
CA LEU A 379 42.83 -16.90 -10.42
C LEU A 379 43.43 -18.25 -9.94
N LEU A 380 43.56 -19.22 -10.85
CA LEU A 380 44.42 -20.41 -10.71
C LEU A 380 45.42 -20.39 -11.86
#